data_AF-A0A8H5JKY3-F1
#
_entry.id   AF-A0A8H5JKY3-F1
#
_cell.length_a   1.000
_cell.length_b   1.000
_cell.length_c   1.000
_cell.angle_alpha   90.00
_cell.angle_beta   90.00
_cell.angle_gamma   90.00
#
_symmetry.space_group_name_H-M   'P 1'
#
loop_
_entity.id
_entity.type
_entity.pdbx_description
1 polymer ?
#
loop_
_entity_poly.entity_id
_entity_poly.type
_entity_poly.pdbx_seq_one_letter_code
_entity_poly.pdbx_strand_id
1 'polypeptide(L)'
;MSMFRAKKLDLGCFVNVRTLRDHTKRKVFEAHETERQALRYIIRNTTLPPRVRAEAQLQLTQMHCYTRPTQIRNRCIMGGQGRGVLSDFKMTRAALRLLLFAVHEFEPCADKQKGPYDYTPLIYQSHSVTYVEEWSSGIRS
;
A
#
# COMPACT_ATOMS: atom_id res chain seq x y z
N MET A 1 2.56 4.84 26.80
CA MET A 1 3.07 4.24 25.54
C MET A 1 1.87 3.79 24.72
N SER A 2 1.81 4.08 23.42
CA SER A 2 0.65 3.67 22.59
C SER A 2 0.55 2.15 22.50
N MET A 3 -0.64 1.58 22.67
CA MET A 3 -0.93 0.14 22.74
C MET A 3 -0.26 -0.71 21.63
N PHE A 4 -0.10 -0.16 20.43
CA PHE A 4 0.40 -0.89 19.25
C PHE A 4 1.89 -0.71 18.94
N ARG A 5 2.64 0.05 19.77
CA ARG A 5 4.07 0.25 19.52
C ARG A 5 4.86 -0.94 20.06
N ALA A 6 5.54 -1.65 19.17
CA ALA A 6 6.44 -2.74 19.54
C ALA A 6 7.55 -2.25 20.49
N LYS A 7 7.94 -3.12 21.44
CA LYS A 7 9.01 -2.84 22.41
C LYS A 7 10.40 -2.89 21.74
N LYS A 8 10.55 -3.77 20.74
CA LYS A 8 11.75 -3.87 19.89
C LYS A 8 11.49 -3.20 18.54
N LEU A 9 12.53 -2.62 17.95
CA LEU A 9 12.48 -2.02 16.63
C LEU A 9 12.81 -3.07 15.56
N ASP A 10 11.89 -3.29 14.62
CA ASP A 10 12.02 -4.29 13.55
C ASP A 10 12.27 -3.63 12.18
N LEU A 11 12.81 -2.41 12.15
CA LEU A 11 13.00 -1.62 10.93
C LEU A 11 14.47 -1.57 10.53
N GLY A 12 14.76 -1.83 9.24
CA GLY A 12 16.08 -1.62 8.63
C GLY A 12 16.21 -0.31 7.82
N CYS A 13 15.18 0.54 7.86
CA CYS A 13 15.17 1.82 7.14
C CYS A 13 15.46 3.02 8.05
N PHE A 14 15.53 4.22 7.48
CA PHE A 14 15.76 5.45 8.24
C PHE A 14 14.68 5.67 9.33
N VAL A 15 15.14 5.73 10.58
CA VAL A 15 14.28 5.80 11.75
C VAL A 15 13.83 7.24 12.01
N ASN A 16 12.53 7.49 11.80
CA ASN A 16 11.87 8.74 12.15
C ASN A 16 10.61 8.41 12.97
N VAL A 17 10.22 9.29 13.91
CA VAL A 17 8.97 9.17 14.70
C VAL A 17 7.76 8.89 13.82
N ARG A 18 7.65 9.56 12.67
CA ARG A 18 6.52 9.38 11.74
C ARG A 18 6.60 8.05 10.98
N THR A 19 7.80 7.61 10.61
CA THR A 19 8.03 6.31 9.97
C THR A 19 7.69 5.17 10.93
N LEU A 20 8.09 5.29 12.20
CA LEU A 20 7.74 4.33 13.25
C LEU A 20 6.23 4.21 13.43
N ARG A 21 5.52 5.34 13.50
CA ARG A 21 4.05 5.34 13.60
C ARG A 21 3.40 4.71 12.36
N ASP A 22 3.83 5.06 11.16
CA ASP A 22 3.24 4.47 9.94
C ASP A 22 3.54 2.97 9.80
N HIS A 23 4.71 2.52 10.25
CA HIS A 23 5.01 1.09 10.32
C HIS A 23 4.08 0.35 11.29
N THR A 24 3.84 0.89 12.49
CA THR A 24 2.89 0.29 13.43
C THR A 24 1.47 0.22 12.86
N LYS A 25 1.04 1.23 12.11
CA LYS A 25 -0.27 1.20 11.44
C LYS A 25 -0.37 0.08 10.41
N ARG A 26 0.67 -0.15 9.62
CA ARG A 26 0.69 -1.23 8.61
C ARG A 26 0.55 -2.61 9.25
N LYS A 27 1.30 -2.87 10.33
CA LYS A 27 1.20 -4.13 11.09
C LYS A 27 -0.19 -4.35 11.68
N VAL A 28 -0.78 -3.30 12.26
CA VAL A 28 -2.14 -3.36 12.82
C VAL A 28 -3.18 -3.54 11.72
N PHE A 29 -3.01 -2.88 10.58
CA PHE A 29 -3.92 -3.03 9.45
C PHE A 29 -3.90 -4.44 8.89
N GLU A 30 -2.71 -5.03 8.71
CA GLU A 30 -2.53 -6.41 8.23
C GLU A 30 -3.23 -7.42 9.15
N ALA A 31 -3.14 -7.25 10.47
CA ALA A 31 -3.80 -8.14 11.42
C ALA A 31 -5.34 -8.07 11.38
N HIS A 32 -5.92 -6.91 11.07
CA HIS A 32 -7.37 -6.66 11.16
C HIS A 32 -8.02 -6.43 9.79
N GLU A 33 -7.34 -6.76 8.70
CA GLU A 33 -7.84 -6.53 7.34
C GLU A 33 -9.07 -7.38 7.06
N THR A 34 -9.00 -8.67 7.36
CA THR A 34 -10.08 -9.65 7.11
C THR A 34 -11.35 -9.30 7.88
N GLU A 35 -11.22 -9.01 9.18
CA GLU A 35 -12.31 -8.58 10.05
C GLU A 35 -13.00 -7.33 9.49
N ARG A 36 -12.21 -6.33 9.09
CA ARG A 36 -12.75 -5.08 8.56
C ARG A 36 -13.45 -5.29 7.22
N GLN A 37 -12.90 -6.14 6.35
CA GLN A 37 -13.51 -6.47 5.06
C GLN A 37 -14.84 -7.20 5.24
N ALA A 38 -14.91 -8.16 6.18
CA ALA A 38 -16.14 -8.87 6.52
C ALA A 38 -17.24 -7.90 6.99
N LEU A 39 -16.92 -6.98 7.91
CA LEU A 39 -17.89 -5.97 8.37
C LEU A 39 -18.36 -5.07 7.22
N ARG A 40 -17.46 -4.62 6.36
CA ARG A 40 -17.82 -3.80 5.19
C ARG A 40 -18.71 -4.54 4.19
N TYR A 41 -18.52 -5.85 4.04
CA TYR A 41 -19.37 -6.68 3.20
C TYR A 41 -20.79 -6.75 3.77
N ILE A 42 -20.93 -7.05 5.07
CA ILE A 42 -22.22 -7.12 5.78
C ILE A 42 -23.00 -5.80 5.66
N ILE A 43 -22.33 -4.66 5.88
CA ILE A 43 -22.96 -3.34 5.84
C ILE A 43 -23.57 -3.02 4.45
N ARG A 44 -22.89 -3.44 3.38
CA ARG A 44 -23.28 -3.17 1.99
C ARG A 44 -24.31 -4.16 1.44
N ASN A 45 -24.42 -5.33 2.05
CA ASN A 45 -25.36 -6.34 1.61
C ASN A 45 -26.81 -5.92 1.96
N THR A 46 -27.65 -5.74 0.93
CA THR A 46 -29.06 -5.34 1.07
C THR A 46 -30.00 -6.52 1.35
N THR A 47 -29.55 -7.77 1.17
CA THR A 47 -30.36 -8.97 1.46
C THR A 47 -30.42 -9.30 2.94
N LEU A 48 -29.46 -8.78 3.73
CA LEU A 48 -29.38 -8.99 5.18
C LEU A 48 -30.35 -8.08 5.93
N PRO A 49 -30.89 -8.54 7.07
CA PRO A 49 -31.79 -7.73 7.88
C PRO A 49 -31.11 -6.45 8.39
N PRO A 50 -31.85 -5.33 8.51
CA PRO A 50 -31.28 -4.02 8.86
C PRO A 50 -30.60 -4.01 10.22
N ARG A 51 -31.07 -4.83 11.17
CA ARG A 51 -30.47 -4.97 12.50
C ARG A 51 -29.01 -5.45 12.43
N VAL A 52 -28.74 -6.50 11.67
CA VAL A 52 -27.38 -7.06 11.52
C VAL A 52 -26.45 -6.04 10.86
N ARG A 53 -26.95 -5.27 9.89
CA ARG A 53 -26.20 -4.18 9.25
C ARG A 53 -25.86 -3.06 10.23
N ALA A 54 -26.81 -2.69 11.10
CA ALA A 54 -26.60 -1.69 12.14
C ALA A 54 -25.57 -2.16 13.17
N GLU A 55 -25.64 -3.42 13.62
CA GLU A 55 -24.65 -4.02 14.53
C GLU A 55 -23.24 -4.04 13.93
N ALA A 56 -23.10 -4.47 12.66
CA ALA A 56 -21.82 -4.43 11.95
C ALA A 56 -21.27 -3.00 11.78
N GLN A 57 -22.15 -2.02 11.56
CA GLN A 57 -21.76 -0.61 11.49
C GLN A 57 -21.23 -0.11 12.83
N LEU A 58 -21.87 -0.47 13.95
CA LEU A 58 -21.40 -0.13 15.29
C LEU A 58 -20.04 -0.76 15.60
N GLN A 59 -19.85 -2.03 15.24
CA GLN A 59 -18.55 -2.69 15.41
C GLN A 59 -17.46 -2.00 14.58
N LEU A 60 -17.76 -1.65 13.31
CA LEU A 60 -16.80 -0.97 12.43
C LEU A 60 -16.40 0.42 12.94
N THR A 61 -17.30 1.15 13.60
CA THR A 61 -17.01 2.46 14.20
C THR A 61 -16.19 2.36 15.48
N GLN A 62 -16.39 1.30 16.27
CA GLN A 62 -15.62 1.01 17.49
C GLN A 62 -14.17 0.60 17.21
N MET A 63 -13.87 0.02 16.05
CA MET A 63 -12.50 -0.37 15.68
C MET A 63 -11.52 0.82 15.76
N HIS A 64 -10.31 0.54 16.28
CA HIS A 64 -9.27 1.55 16.49
C HIS A 64 -8.85 2.26 15.19
N CYS A 65 -8.47 3.53 15.26
CA CYS A 65 -8.15 4.35 14.07
C CYS A 65 -7.00 3.83 13.20
N TYR A 66 -6.04 3.08 13.76
CA TYR A 66 -4.90 2.50 13.01
C TYR A 66 -5.30 1.36 12.07
N THR A 67 -6.46 0.75 12.27
CA THR A 67 -7.01 -0.28 11.39
C THR A 67 -7.61 0.30 10.09
N ARG A 68 -7.59 1.63 9.92
CA ARG A 68 -8.13 2.30 8.73
C ARG A 68 -7.05 2.38 7.64
N PRO A 69 -7.31 1.90 6.40
CA PRO A 69 -6.34 1.98 5.31
C PRO A 69 -6.01 3.43 4.93
N THR A 70 -6.95 4.36 5.12
CA THR A 70 -6.77 5.80 4.85
C THR A 70 -5.70 6.48 5.71
N GLN A 71 -5.31 5.88 6.83
CA GLN A 71 -4.29 6.41 7.73
C GLN A 71 -2.86 6.09 7.28
N ILE A 72 -2.70 5.13 6.36
CA ILE A 72 -1.41 4.69 5.86
C ILE A 72 -0.95 5.66 4.78
N ARG A 73 0.28 6.17 4.89
CA ARG A 73 0.92 7.04 3.89
C ARG A 73 2.26 6.47 3.49
N ASN A 74 2.62 6.65 2.22
CA ASN A 74 3.94 6.26 1.73
C ASN A 74 5.00 7.25 2.22
N ARG A 75 6.14 6.72 2.67
CA ARG A 75 7.30 7.47 3.15
C ARG A 75 8.55 6.97 2.48
N CYS A 76 9.50 7.87 2.29
CA CYS A 76 10.82 7.56 1.78
C CYS A 76 11.61 6.70 2.77
N ILE A 77 12.20 5.60 2.26
CA ILE A 77 13.01 4.65 3.04
C ILE A 77 14.30 5.31 3.55
N MET A 78 14.94 6.16 2.74
CA MET A 78 16.21 6.82 3.07
C MET A 78 16.05 8.04 3.96
N GLY A 79 14.98 8.84 3.76
CA GLY A 79 14.84 10.15 4.41
C GLY A 79 13.59 10.32 5.28
N GLY A 80 12.68 9.34 5.35
CA GLY A 80 11.42 9.44 6.11
C GLY A 80 10.44 10.52 5.64
N GLN A 81 10.76 11.22 4.55
CA GLN A 81 9.92 12.25 3.93
C GLN A 81 8.61 11.63 3.43
N GLY A 82 7.49 12.33 3.64
CA GLY A 82 6.15 11.85 3.26
C GLY A 82 5.57 12.53 2.01
N ARG A 83 6.31 13.41 1.34
CA ARG A 83 5.87 14.13 0.14
C ARG A 83 6.78 13.79 -1.02
N GLY A 84 6.23 13.77 -2.24
CA GLY A 84 7.00 13.49 -3.45
C GLY A 84 7.65 12.10 -3.45
N VAL A 85 7.01 11.13 -2.79
CA VAL A 85 7.44 9.73 -2.77
C VAL A 85 6.89 9.03 -4.00
N LEU A 86 7.76 8.42 -4.78
CA LEU A 86 7.39 7.57 -5.91
C LEU A 86 7.07 6.17 -5.38
N SER A 87 5.93 5.59 -5.79
CA SER A 87 5.44 4.29 -5.30
C SER A 87 6.41 3.15 -5.59
N ASP A 88 7.00 3.17 -6.79
CA ASP A 88 7.75 2.05 -7.35
C ASP A 88 9.08 1.88 -6.61
N PHE A 89 9.76 3.01 -6.37
CA PHE A 89 11.05 3.06 -5.67
C PHE A 89 10.93 3.25 -4.16
N LYS A 90 9.76 3.64 -3.65
CA LYS A 90 9.53 3.99 -2.23
C LYS A 90 10.51 5.06 -1.70
N MET A 91 10.97 5.94 -2.58
CA MET A 91 11.91 7.03 -2.29
C MET A 91 11.36 8.37 -2.80
N THR A 92 11.90 9.48 -2.28
CA THR A 92 11.53 10.80 -2.80
C THR A 92 12.19 11.09 -4.14
N ARG A 93 11.57 11.93 -4.95
CA ARG A 93 12.13 12.40 -6.24
C ARG A 93 13.54 12.97 -6.10
N ALA A 94 13.81 13.73 -5.02
CA ALA A 94 15.13 14.29 -4.76
C ALA A 94 16.16 13.21 -4.39
N ALA A 95 15.81 12.28 -3.50
CA ALA A 95 16.67 11.17 -3.14
C ALA A 95 16.97 10.27 -4.34
N LEU A 96 15.97 9.98 -5.17
CA LEU A 96 16.16 9.20 -6.40
C LEU A 96 17.11 9.90 -7.37
N ARG A 97 16.98 11.22 -7.57
CA ARG A 97 17.91 11.98 -8.42
C ARG A 97 19.34 11.89 -7.90
N LEU A 98 19.54 12.10 -6.60
CA LEU A 98 20.88 11.99 -5.99
C LEU A 98 21.47 10.60 -6.17
N LEU A 99 20.67 9.55 -5.99
CA LEU A 99 21.12 8.18 -6.23
C LEU A 99 21.46 7.94 -7.70
N LEU A 100 20.64 8.43 -8.64
CA LEU A 100 20.92 8.31 -10.07
C LEU A 100 22.20 9.06 -10.46
N PHE A 101 22.43 10.27 -9.94
CA PHE A 101 23.68 11.01 -10.16
C PHE A 101 24.89 10.29 -9.57
N ALA A 102 24.77 9.76 -8.34
CA ALA A 102 25.84 9.00 -7.70
C ALA A 102 26.15 7.68 -8.44
N VAL A 103 25.17 7.07 -9.11
CA VAL A 103 25.39 5.89 -9.95
C VAL A 103 26.00 6.27 -11.30
N HIS A 104 25.75 7.48 -11.81
CA HIS A 104 26.34 7.98 -13.06
C HIS A 104 27.84 8.34 -12.93
N GLU A 105 28.39 8.39 -11.72
CA GLU A 105 29.85 8.42 -11.49
C GLU A 105 30.51 7.03 -11.69
N PHE A 106 29.71 6.01 -12.03
CA PHE A 106 30.17 4.68 -12.45
C PHE A 106 29.78 4.38 -13.90
N GLU A 107 30.29 5.16 -14.86
CA GLU A 107 30.47 4.66 -16.22
C GLU A 107 31.96 4.69 -16.61
N PRO A 108 32.68 3.55 -16.56
CA PRO A 108 33.78 3.33 -17.47
C PRO A 108 33.22 3.22 -18.90
N CYS A 109 33.51 4.24 -19.72
CA CYS A 109 33.56 4.22 -21.18
C CYS A 109 32.77 3.09 -21.88
N ALA A 110 31.54 3.35 -22.32
CA ALA A 110 30.90 2.51 -23.34
C ALA A 110 30.08 3.36 -24.32
N ASP A 111 30.70 3.64 -25.46
CA ASP A 111 30.04 4.02 -26.69
C ASP A 111 28.82 3.12 -26.96
N LYS A 112 27.65 3.72 -27.26
CA LYS A 112 27.04 3.67 -28.61
C LYS A 112 25.65 4.30 -28.65
N GLN A 113 25.49 5.14 -29.66
CA GLN A 113 24.25 5.70 -30.19
C GLN A 113 23.23 4.58 -30.53
N LYS A 114 21.94 4.76 -30.16
CA LYS A 114 20.74 4.46 -30.99
C LYS A 114 19.40 4.63 -30.22
N GLY A 115 18.49 5.43 -30.80
CA GLY A 115 17.05 5.14 -30.89
C GLY A 115 16.09 5.66 -29.79
N PRO A 116 15.00 6.40 -30.16
CA PRO A 116 14.00 6.89 -29.22
C PRO A 116 12.78 5.93 -29.12
N TYR A 117 12.32 5.69 -27.88
CA TYR A 117 11.09 4.97 -27.48
C TYR A 117 10.94 3.51 -27.95
N ASP A 118 11.05 2.56 -27.01
CA ASP A 118 10.19 1.37 -26.93
C ASP A 118 10.54 0.58 -25.66
N TYR A 119 9.67 0.64 -24.64
CA TYR A 119 9.61 -0.38 -23.59
C TYR A 119 8.14 -0.72 -23.35
N THR A 120 7.62 -1.58 -24.20
CA THR A 120 6.56 -2.51 -23.87
C THR A 120 7.17 -3.64 -23.02
N PRO A 121 6.67 -3.92 -21.79
CA PRO A 121 6.96 -5.18 -21.14
C PRO A 121 5.86 -6.15 -21.54
N LEU A 122 6.10 -6.88 -22.63
CA LEU A 122 5.33 -8.06 -22.98
C LEU A 122 5.91 -9.29 -22.28
N ILE A 123 5.00 -10.05 -21.66
CA ILE A 123 5.05 -11.50 -21.39
C ILE A 123 5.62 -11.90 -20.02
N TYR A 124 4.70 -12.10 -19.08
CA TYR A 124 4.66 -13.35 -18.31
C TYR A 124 3.36 -14.06 -18.69
N GLN A 125 3.45 -15.01 -19.64
CA GLN A 125 2.42 -16.03 -19.89
C GLN A 125 3.03 -17.39 -19.57
N SER A 126 2.51 -18.02 -18.52
CA SER A 126 2.17 -19.44 -18.49
C SER A 126 1.29 -19.65 -17.25
N HIS A 127 -0.03 -19.67 -17.40
CA HIS A 127 -0.89 -20.80 -17.77
C HIS A 127 -1.71 -21.28 -16.55
N SER A 128 -3.03 -21.23 -16.75
CA SER A 128 -4.11 -22.02 -16.12
C SER A 128 -4.34 -21.91 -14.61
N VAL A 129 -5.34 -21.10 -14.21
CA VAL A 129 -6.59 -21.64 -13.63
C VAL A 129 -7.76 -20.79 -14.14
N THR A 130 -8.59 -21.43 -14.95
CA THR A 130 -9.95 -21.04 -15.33
C THR A 130 -10.91 -21.15 -14.14
N TYR A 131 -11.69 -20.11 -13.80
CA TYR A 131 -13.16 -20.21 -13.63
C TYR A 131 -13.82 -18.84 -13.35
N VAL A 132 -14.57 -18.37 -14.35
CA VAL A 132 -15.92 -17.75 -14.31
C VAL A 132 -16.10 -16.33 -13.73
N GLU A 133 -16.31 -15.42 -14.68
CA GLU A 133 -17.11 -14.19 -14.59
C GLU A 133 -18.58 -14.48 -14.24
N GLU A 134 -19.21 -13.63 -13.43
CA GLU A 134 -20.56 -13.08 -13.67
C GLU A 134 -21.00 -12.24 -12.46
N TRP A 135 -21.93 -11.30 -12.68
CA TRP A 135 -22.51 -10.34 -11.71
C TRP A 135 -21.84 -8.95 -11.61
N SER A 136 -21.65 -8.30 -12.76
CA SER A 136 -21.60 -6.83 -12.83
C SER A 136 -22.46 -6.31 -13.97
N SER A 137 -23.76 -6.57 -13.90
CA SER A 137 -24.77 -5.84 -14.70
C SER A 137 -26.02 -5.67 -13.84
N GLY A 138 -26.09 -4.55 -13.12
CA GLY A 138 -27.30 -4.16 -12.42
C GLY A 138 -27.08 -3.00 -11.46
N ILE A 139 -27.92 -1.98 -11.59
CA ILE A 139 -28.08 -0.84 -10.67
C ILE A 139 -27.12 0.33 -10.93
N ARG A 140 -27.29 0.93 -12.11
CA ARG A 140 -27.20 2.39 -12.24
C ARG A 140 -28.49 2.88 -12.91
N SER A 141 -29.50 3.09 -12.07
CA SER A 141 -30.69 3.92 -12.28
C SER A 141 -31.24 4.28 -10.92
#